data_AF-A0A318ZGP9-F1
#
_entry.id   AF-A0A318ZGP9-F1
#
_cell.length_a   1.000
_cell.length_b   1.000
_cell.length_c   1.000
_cell.angle_alpha   90.00
_cell.angle_beta   90.00
_cell.angle_gamma   90.00
#
_symmetry.space_group_name_H-M   'P 1'
#
loop_
_entity.id
_entity.type
_entity.pdbx_description
1 polymer ?
#
loop_
_entity_poly.entity_id
_entity_poly.type
_entity_poly.pdbx_seq_one_letter_code
_entity_poly.pdbx_strand_id
1 'polypeptide(L)'
;MAKTRVLLLGSEGIGTIAALNLECGGQAHVTAVRRSNFQTVTDRGFEILDHGRLRNWRPSEVINAVPEVAHSGVSPFDYIVCTTKNIPDIGPPICDIIAPAPFAKRFAQNILSRISRIDAHEIAPGVIEQIDHDNLQIGAFGGLSQTPNIDLPRETIATILAKNPPERMIYPSMQKDVTKGNFLEHEVIIGEVIREAQGRGIATPILSTLYHLWACLQWGTQQGKAGTRQN
;
A
#
# COMPACT_ATOMS: atom_id res chain seq x y z
N MET A 1 -6.35 27.37 12.46
CA MET A 1 -5.45 26.34 13.01
C MET A 1 -4.37 26.04 11.97
N ALA A 2 -3.17 25.63 12.39
CA ALA A 2 -2.14 25.16 11.46
C ALA A 2 -2.58 23.84 10.80
N LYS A 3 -2.21 23.63 9.53
CA LYS A 3 -2.50 22.38 8.82
C LYS A 3 -1.70 21.22 9.43
N THR A 4 -2.32 20.06 9.51
CA THR A 4 -1.66 18.80 9.91
C THR A 4 -0.65 18.38 8.84
N ARG A 5 0.60 18.14 9.22
CA ARG A 5 1.68 17.72 8.32
C ARG A 5 1.69 16.20 8.19
N VAL A 6 1.46 15.70 6.98
CA VAL A 6 1.40 14.26 6.70
C VAL A 6 2.51 13.87 5.73
N LEU A 7 3.35 12.91 6.11
CA LEU A 7 4.27 12.24 5.19
C LEU A 7 3.55 11.03 4.59
N LEU A 8 3.35 11.02 3.28
CA LEU A 8 2.74 9.90 2.57
C LEU A 8 3.81 9.07 1.86
N LEU A 9 4.00 7.82 2.26
CA LEU A 9 4.94 6.90 1.62
C LEU A 9 4.23 6.06 0.55
N GLY A 10 4.56 6.34 -0.71
CA GLY A 10 3.98 5.65 -1.87
C GLY A 10 2.76 6.39 -2.40
N SER A 11 2.87 6.94 -3.61
CA SER A 11 1.83 7.72 -4.30
C SER A 11 1.46 7.10 -5.65
N GLU A 12 1.27 5.78 -5.66
CA GLU A 12 0.54 5.09 -6.72
C GLU A 12 -0.97 5.31 -6.54
N GLY A 13 -1.84 4.54 -7.21
CA GLY A 13 -3.30 4.75 -7.18
C GLY A 13 -3.89 5.03 -5.80
N ILE A 14 -3.71 4.10 -4.84
CA ILE A 14 -4.23 4.25 -3.47
C ILE A 14 -3.66 5.49 -2.78
N GLY A 15 -2.33 5.67 -2.86
CA GLY A 15 -1.66 6.80 -2.20
C GLY A 15 -2.10 8.15 -2.76
N THR A 16 -2.28 8.26 -4.07
CA THR A 16 -2.74 9.49 -4.72
C THR A 16 -4.16 9.84 -4.31
N ILE A 17 -5.07 8.87 -4.29
CA ILE A 17 -6.45 9.10 -3.81
C ILE A 17 -6.47 9.43 -2.31
N ALA A 18 -5.62 8.78 -1.50
CA ALA A 18 -5.48 9.10 -0.08
C ALA A 18 -4.97 10.53 0.13
N ALA A 19 -3.96 10.97 -0.63
CA ALA A 19 -3.46 12.34 -0.61
C ALA A 19 -4.55 13.35 -1.00
N LEU A 20 -5.27 13.08 -2.09
CA LEU A 20 -6.39 13.91 -2.55
C LEU A 20 -7.42 14.09 -1.43
N ASN A 21 -7.86 12.98 -0.82
CA ASN A 21 -8.85 13.00 0.25
C ASN A 21 -8.36 13.77 1.49
N LEU A 22 -7.09 13.64 1.86
CA LEU A 22 -6.49 14.38 2.97
C LEU A 22 -6.46 15.89 2.69
N GLU A 23 -6.18 16.30 1.46
CA GLU A 23 -6.05 17.72 1.10
C GLU A 23 -7.39 18.41 0.78
N CYS A 24 -8.40 17.67 0.28
CA CYS A 24 -9.72 18.22 -0.04
C CYS A 24 -10.37 18.94 1.16
N GLY A 25 -10.10 18.49 2.38
CA GLY A 25 -10.61 19.13 3.61
C GLY A 25 -9.91 20.44 4.01
N GLY A 26 -8.84 20.83 3.30
CA GLY A 26 -8.05 22.04 3.58
C GLY A 26 -7.26 22.02 4.89
N GLN A 27 -7.29 20.91 5.62
CA GLN A 27 -6.72 20.76 6.97
C GLN A 27 -5.39 20.01 6.98
N ALA A 28 -5.02 19.33 5.89
CA ALA A 28 -3.75 18.62 5.77
C ALA A 28 -2.80 19.33 4.79
N HIS A 29 -1.51 19.17 5.05
CA HIS A 29 -0.41 19.44 4.13
C HIS A 29 0.31 18.12 3.88
N VAL A 30 0.14 17.55 2.69
CA VAL A 30 0.68 16.23 2.35
C VAL A 30 2.02 16.39 1.62
N THR A 31 3.06 15.78 2.17
CA THR A 31 4.34 15.57 1.51
C THR A 31 4.39 14.12 1.02
N ALA A 32 4.24 13.92 -0.29
CA ALA A 32 4.21 12.60 -0.90
C ALA A 32 5.61 12.15 -1.35
N VAL A 33 6.05 11.00 -0.84
CA VAL A 33 7.31 10.36 -1.22
C VAL A 33 7.05 9.46 -2.42
N ARG A 34 7.72 9.76 -3.53
CA ARG A 34 7.59 9.05 -4.79
C ARG A 34 8.96 8.77 -5.40
N ARG A 35 9.39 7.50 -5.39
CA ARG A 35 10.70 7.09 -5.93
C ARG A 35 10.67 6.94 -7.46
N SER A 36 9.66 6.26 -7.98
CA SER A 36 9.46 6.03 -9.42
C SER A 36 8.56 7.08 -10.04
N ASN A 37 8.82 7.49 -11.29
CA ASN A 37 8.07 8.55 -11.99
C ASN A 37 7.98 9.89 -11.21
N PHE A 38 8.93 10.16 -10.31
CA PHE A 38 9.00 11.42 -9.56
C PHE A 38 8.93 12.62 -10.50
N GLN A 39 9.81 12.65 -11.51
CA GLN A 39 9.90 13.75 -12.47
C GLN A 39 8.58 13.98 -13.20
N THR A 40 7.92 12.91 -13.64
CA THR A 40 6.62 13.00 -14.32
C THR A 40 5.58 13.71 -13.46
N VAL A 41 5.47 13.33 -12.18
CA VAL A 41 4.51 13.94 -11.25
C VAL A 41 4.92 15.36 -10.88
N THR A 42 6.21 15.62 -10.69
CA THR A 42 6.70 16.98 -10.41
C THR A 42 6.41 17.93 -11.58
N ASP A 43 6.65 17.50 -12.82
CA ASP A 43 6.50 18.33 -14.02
C ASP A 43 5.06 18.48 -14.48
N ARG A 44 4.28 17.39 -14.44
CA ARG A 44 2.93 17.35 -15.01
C ARG A 44 1.83 17.23 -13.97
N GLY A 45 2.12 16.74 -12.77
CA GLY A 45 1.12 16.37 -11.78
C GLY A 45 0.41 15.08 -12.16
N PHE A 46 -0.58 14.72 -11.35
CA PHE A 46 -1.46 13.60 -11.58
C PHE A 46 -2.65 13.99 -12.45
N GLU A 47 -3.04 13.06 -13.31
CA GLU A 47 -4.38 13.03 -13.90
C GLU A 47 -5.22 12.00 -13.13
N ILE A 48 -6.31 12.43 -12.50
CA ILE A 48 -7.20 11.58 -11.70
C ILE A 48 -8.57 11.57 -12.40
N LEU A 49 -8.99 10.42 -12.92
CA LEU A 49 -10.13 10.34 -13.82
C LEU A 49 -11.48 10.49 -13.11
N ASP A 50 -11.63 9.88 -11.93
CA ASP A 50 -12.95 9.56 -11.36
C ASP A 50 -13.48 10.60 -10.33
N HIS A 51 -12.72 11.68 -10.09
CA HIS A 51 -13.09 12.79 -9.17
C HIS A 51 -13.43 14.08 -9.92
N GLY A 52 -14.22 13.97 -10.99
CA GLY A 52 -14.51 15.11 -11.88
C GLY A 52 -13.35 15.46 -12.83
N ARG A 53 -12.52 14.45 -13.16
CA ARG A 53 -11.29 14.56 -13.96
C ARG A 53 -10.36 15.70 -13.51
N LEU A 54 -9.56 15.45 -12.49
CA LEU A 54 -8.54 16.40 -12.05
C LEU A 54 -7.31 16.28 -12.93
N ARG A 55 -6.85 17.40 -13.50
CA ARG A 55 -5.64 17.47 -14.30
C ARG A 55 -4.55 18.22 -13.56
N ASN A 56 -3.32 17.76 -13.73
CA ASN A 56 -2.12 18.37 -13.14
C ASN A 56 -2.19 18.51 -11.61
N TRP A 57 -3.00 17.68 -10.95
CA TRP A 57 -3.18 17.74 -9.51
C TRP A 57 -1.90 17.28 -8.81
N ARG A 58 -1.53 17.93 -7.71
CA ARG A 58 -0.39 17.54 -6.88
C ARG A 58 -0.80 17.67 -5.42
N PRO A 59 -0.26 16.81 -4.53
CA PRO A 59 -0.26 17.11 -3.12
C PRO A 59 0.57 18.38 -2.86
N SER A 60 0.48 18.92 -1.65
CA SER A 60 1.20 20.13 -1.24
C SER A 60 2.70 20.06 -1.54
N GLU A 61 3.30 18.87 -1.42
CA GLU A 61 4.70 18.63 -1.76
C GLU A 61 4.91 17.22 -2.32
N VAL A 62 5.82 17.08 -3.29
CA VAL A 62 6.27 15.79 -3.83
C VAL A 62 7.78 15.72 -3.71
N ILE A 63 8.29 14.65 -3.10
CA ILE A 63 9.73 14.40 -2.89
C ILE A 63 10.11 12.99 -3.33
N ASN A 64 11.38 12.75 -3.65
CA ASN A 64 11.86 11.46 -4.15
C ASN A 64 12.42 10.51 -3.09
N ALA A 65 12.65 11.00 -1.87
CA ALA A 65 13.12 10.23 -0.72
C ALA A 65 12.54 10.79 0.59
N VAL A 66 12.48 9.96 1.62
CA VAL A 66 12.11 10.41 2.98
C VAL A 66 13.21 11.35 3.49
N PRO A 67 12.88 12.57 3.95
CA PRO A 67 13.90 13.52 4.40
C PRO A 67 14.46 13.11 5.76
N GLU A 68 15.75 13.32 5.98
CA GLU A 68 16.36 13.23 7.30
C GLU A 68 15.98 14.44 8.16
N VAL A 69 14.82 14.40 8.81
CA VAL A 69 14.28 15.57 9.54
C VAL A 69 15.19 15.97 10.72
N ALA A 70 15.94 15.03 11.31
CA ALA A 70 16.87 15.30 12.41
C ALA A 70 18.01 16.26 12.05
N HIS A 71 18.44 16.29 10.78
CA HIS A 71 19.60 17.07 10.33
C HIS A 71 19.27 18.12 9.26
N SER A 72 18.07 18.09 8.69
CA SER A 72 17.69 18.92 7.53
C SER A 72 16.98 20.23 7.88
N GLY A 73 16.67 20.47 9.16
CA GLY A 73 15.86 21.63 9.57
C GLY A 73 14.40 21.57 9.11
N VAL A 74 13.97 20.43 8.54
CA VAL A 74 12.58 20.16 8.19
C VAL A 74 11.76 20.04 9.46
N SER A 75 10.57 20.63 9.50
CA SER A 75 9.66 20.45 10.63
C SER A 75 9.14 19.00 10.67
N PRO A 76 9.07 18.37 11.86
CA PRO A 76 8.52 17.03 12.01
C PRO A 76 7.13 16.86 11.40
N PHE A 77 6.81 15.62 11.04
CA PHE A 77 5.47 15.25 10.59
C PHE A 77 4.59 14.84 11.78
N ASP A 78 3.31 15.17 11.70
CA ASP A 78 2.30 14.75 12.69
C ASP A 78 1.90 13.28 12.47
N TYR A 79 1.81 12.87 11.20
CA TYR A 79 1.44 11.52 10.79
C TYR A 79 2.32 11.02 9.63
N ILE A 80 2.57 9.71 9.60
CA ILE A 80 3.08 9.00 8.43
C ILE A 80 1.97 8.06 7.94
N VAL A 81 1.65 8.13 6.66
CA VAL A 81 0.69 7.25 6.00
C VAL A 81 1.45 6.40 4.99
N CYS A 82 1.41 5.08 5.17
CA CYS A 82 2.09 4.14 4.28
C CYS A 82 1.08 3.54 3.29
N THR A 83 1.30 3.79 2.00
CA THR A 83 0.51 3.29 0.87
C THR A 83 1.42 2.68 -0.21
N THR A 84 2.55 2.13 0.22
CA THR A 84 3.47 1.33 -0.61
C THR A 84 3.27 -0.15 -0.32
N LYS A 85 3.61 -1.00 -1.30
CA LYS A 85 3.67 -2.44 -1.10
C LYS A 85 4.64 -2.81 0.01
N ASN A 86 4.29 -3.83 0.77
CA ASN A 86 5.15 -4.40 1.80
C ASN A 86 5.64 -5.78 1.35
N ILE A 87 6.92 -5.84 0.97
CA ILE A 87 7.55 -7.04 0.41
C ILE A 87 8.82 -7.30 1.25
N PRO A 88 8.70 -7.92 2.43
CA PRO A 88 9.76 -7.94 3.44
C PRO A 88 11.01 -8.73 3.02
N ASP A 89 10.87 -9.65 2.06
CA ASP A 89 11.97 -10.39 1.44
C ASP A 89 12.74 -9.55 0.41
N ILE A 90 12.29 -8.33 0.09
CA ILE A 90 12.95 -7.38 -0.80
C ILE A 90 13.23 -6.07 -0.06
N GLY A 91 14.52 -5.77 0.12
CA GLY A 91 14.95 -4.56 0.83
C GLY A 91 14.81 -3.25 0.02
N PRO A 92 14.86 -2.10 0.72
CA PRO A 92 14.82 -1.97 2.18
C PRO A 92 13.39 -2.15 2.74
N PRO A 93 13.23 -2.70 3.95
CA PRO A 93 11.93 -2.82 4.59
C PRO A 93 11.33 -1.45 4.89
N ILE A 94 10.01 -1.41 5.04
CA ILE A 94 9.29 -0.14 5.22
C ILE A 94 9.74 0.62 6.47
N CYS A 95 10.09 -0.09 7.54
CA CYS A 95 10.61 0.49 8.78
C CYS A 95 11.90 1.28 8.54
N ASP A 96 12.78 0.78 7.68
CA ASP A 96 14.06 1.43 7.38
C ASP A 96 13.84 2.63 6.46
N ILE A 97 12.85 2.56 5.57
CA ILE A 97 12.48 3.69 4.70
C ILE A 97 11.93 4.85 5.53
N ILE A 98 11.12 4.60 6.57
CA ILE A 98 10.52 5.65 7.40
C ILE A 98 11.44 6.13 8.54
N ALA A 99 12.45 5.34 8.92
CA ALA A 99 13.35 5.66 10.03
C ALA A 99 13.96 7.08 9.99
N PRO A 100 14.30 7.67 8.82
CA PRO A 100 14.83 9.04 8.73
C PRO A 100 13.85 10.15 9.13
N ALA A 101 12.55 9.86 9.24
CA ALA A 101 11.50 10.83 9.61
C ALA A 101 11.13 10.74 11.10
N PRO A 102 11.78 11.49 12.01
CA PRO A 102 11.34 11.63 13.39
C PRO A 102 9.92 12.20 13.48
N PHE A 103 9.14 11.57 14.34
CA PHE A 103 7.77 11.96 14.66
C PHE A 103 7.77 13.08 15.71
N ALA A 104 6.85 14.04 15.57
CA ALA A 104 6.61 15.06 16.61
C ALA A 104 6.12 14.43 17.94
N LYS A 105 5.51 13.22 17.88
CA LYS A 105 5.06 12.46 19.06
C LYS A 105 5.53 11.01 18.98
N ARG A 106 6.32 10.62 19.99
CA ARG A 106 6.82 9.26 20.21
C ARG A 106 5.67 8.33 20.64
N PHE A 107 4.88 7.85 19.68
CA PHE A 107 3.82 6.90 19.97
C PHE A 107 4.35 5.47 19.88
N ALA A 108 4.58 4.87 21.04
CA ALA A 108 4.76 3.42 21.16
C ALA A 108 3.46 2.63 20.92
N GLN A 109 2.29 3.29 20.72
CA GLN A 109 0.98 2.63 20.71
C GLN A 109 -0.11 3.21 19.76
N ASN A 110 0.20 4.14 18.84
CA ASN A 110 -0.83 4.69 17.93
C ASN A 110 -0.65 4.21 16.48
N ILE A 111 -0.38 2.93 16.28
CA ILE A 111 -0.55 2.32 14.96
C ILE A 111 -2.06 2.18 14.75
N LEU A 112 -2.65 3.11 14.01
CA LEU A 112 -4.01 2.94 13.51
C LEU A 112 -3.94 1.99 12.32
N SER A 113 -4.15 0.71 12.57
CA SER A 113 -4.29 -0.29 11.52
C SER A 113 -5.64 -0.10 10.82
N ARG A 114 -5.63 -0.25 9.50
CA ARG A 114 -6.79 0.05 8.66
C ARG A 114 -6.79 -0.86 7.47
N ILE A 115 -7.97 -1.33 7.09
CA ILE A 115 -8.18 -2.00 5.80
C ILE A 115 -8.93 -1.00 4.92
N SER A 116 -8.28 -0.57 3.85
CA SER A 116 -8.92 0.18 2.77
C SER A 116 -9.18 -0.80 1.63
N ARG A 117 -10.46 -0.99 1.31
CA ARG A 117 -10.87 -1.74 0.12
C ARG A 117 -11.18 -0.70 -0.94
N ILE A 118 -10.21 -0.46 -1.79
CA ILE A 118 -10.26 0.49 -2.89
C ILE A 118 -9.66 -0.19 -4.12
N ASP A 119 -10.30 0.00 -5.27
CA ASP A 119 -9.71 -0.34 -6.56
C ASP A 119 -9.20 0.95 -7.19
N ALA A 120 -7.92 1.25 -6.99
CA ALA A 120 -7.25 2.42 -7.55
C ALA A 120 -5.85 2.07 -8.02
N HIS A 121 -5.54 2.40 -9.27
CA HIS A 121 -4.29 2.00 -9.91
C HIS A 121 -3.73 3.11 -10.81
N GLU A 122 -2.40 3.11 -10.95
CA GLU A 122 -1.72 3.93 -11.94
C GLU A 122 -1.66 3.16 -13.27
N ILE A 123 -2.44 3.61 -14.26
CA ILE A 123 -2.58 2.94 -15.57
C ILE A 123 -1.53 3.42 -16.58
N ALA A 124 -0.99 4.62 -16.38
CA ALA A 124 0.14 5.19 -17.09
C ALA A 124 0.90 6.15 -16.16
N PRO A 125 2.16 6.53 -16.44
CA PRO A 125 2.93 7.43 -15.57
C PRO A 125 2.16 8.71 -15.20
N GLY A 126 1.77 8.83 -13.93
CA GLY A 126 0.98 9.95 -13.40
C GLY A 126 -0.52 9.92 -13.70
N VAL A 127 -1.06 8.86 -14.29
CA VAL A 127 -2.49 8.71 -14.62
C VAL A 127 -3.13 7.70 -13.69
N ILE A 128 -4.07 8.17 -12.85
CA ILE A 128 -4.74 7.41 -11.82
C ILE A 128 -6.20 7.15 -12.21
N GLU A 129 -6.57 5.88 -12.20
CA GLU A 129 -7.94 5.39 -12.36
C GLU A 129 -8.38 4.75 -11.04
N GLN A 130 -9.54 5.17 -10.53
CA GLN A 130 -10.22 4.59 -9.38
C GLN A 130 -11.54 3.95 -9.86
N ILE A 131 -11.57 2.62 -9.81
CA ILE A 131 -12.68 1.80 -10.32
C ILE A 131 -13.79 1.64 -9.28
N ASP A 132 -13.44 1.63 -7.98
CA ASP A 132 -14.41 1.45 -6.89
C ASP A 132 -14.21 2.45 -5.75
N HIS A 133 -15.28 2.70 -5.00
CA HIS A 133 -15.29 3.61 -3.87
C HIS A 133 -14.42 3.04 -2.74
N ASP A 134 -13.68 3.91 -2.03
CA ASP A 134 -12.91 3.48 -0.87
C ASP A 134 -13.87 3.06 0.26
N ASN A 135 -13.87 1.77 0.58
CA ASN A 135 -14.54 1.27 1.77
C ASN A 135 -13.53 1.07 2.90
N LEU A 136 -13.58 2.02 3.83
CA LEU A 136 -12.60 2.19 4.87
C LEU A 136 -13.04 1.62 6.21
N GLN A 137 -12.29 0.64 6.71
CA GLN A 137 -12.51 0.10 8.06
C GLN A 137 -11.32 0.46 8.95
N ILE A 138 -11.58 1.40 9.87
CA ILE A 138 -10.64 1.84 10.91
C ILE A 138 -10.93 1.08 12.20
N GLY A 139 -9.92 0.46 12.79
CA GLY A 139 -10.05 -0.20 14.08
C GLY A 139 -8.69 -0.44 14.72
N ALA A 140 -8.66 -0.69 16.02
CA ALA A 140 -7.49 -1.25 16.66
C ALA A 140 -7.42 -2.73 16.27
N PHE A 141 -6.80 -3.04 15.13
CA PHE A 141 -6.39 -4.42 14.87
C PHE A 141 -5.18 -4.66 15.77
N GLY A 142 -5.44 -5.16 16.98
CA GLY A 142 -4.42 -5.88 17.74
C GLY A 142 -3.85 -6.97 16.85
N GLY A 143 -2.60 -7.40 17.09
CA GLY A 143 -2.03 -8.53 16.35
C GLY A 143 -3.04 -9.67 16.26
N LEU A 144 -3.02 -10.44 15.16
CA LEU A 144 -4.03 -11.46 14.84
C LEU A 144 -4.30 -12.43 16.00
N SER A 145 -3.38 -12.55 16.97
CA SER A 145 -3.52 -13.27 18.24
C SER A 145 -4.69 -12.79 19.14
N GLN A 146 -5.08 -11.52 19.09
CA GLN A 146 -6.08 -10.92 20.00
C GLN A 146 -7.47 -10.75 19.39
N THR A 147 -7.65 -11.02 18.10
CA THR A 147 -8.98 -10.93 17.49
C THR A 147 -9.81 -12.16 17.88
N PRO A 148 -11.04 -11.97 18.42
CA PRO A 148 -11.94 -13.10 18.65
C PRO A 148 -12.20 -13.80 17.32
N ASN A 149 -12.36 -15.12 17.35
CA ASN A 149 -12.71 -15.88 16.16
C ASN A 149 -14.08 -15.39 15.67
N ILE A 150 -14.11 -14.71 14.51
CA ILE A 150 -15.35 -14.19 13.94
C ILE A 150 -15.90 -15.28 13.05
N ASP A 151 -17.06 -15.83 13.43
CA ASP A 151 -17.83 -16.67 12.52
C ASP A 151 -18.20 -15.82 11.30
N LEU A 152 -17.60 -16.14 10.16
CA LEU A 152 -17.95 -15.51 8.91
C LEU A 152 -19.39 -15.89 8.57
N PRO A 153 -20.27 -14.92 8.26
CA PRO A 153 -21.62 -15.21 7.81
C PRO A 153 -21.59 -16.20 6.63
N ARG A 154 -22.53 -17.15 6.59
CA ARG A 154 -22.53 -18.25 5.59
C ARG A 154 -22.57 -17.72 4.15
N GLU A 155 -23.18 -16.56 3.95
CA GLU A 155 -23.30 -15.82 2.71
C GLU A 155 -22.03 -15.10 2.28
N THR A 156 -20.98 -15.05 3.11
CA THR A 156 -19.75 -14.28 2.83
C THR A 156 -19.11 -14.75 1.52
N ILE A 157 -19.00 -16.07 1.30
CA ILE A 157 -18.42 -16.61 0.07
C ILE A 157 -19.26 -16.19 -1.14
N ALA A 158 -20.57 -16.39 -1.07
CA ALA A 158 -21.49 -16.02 -2.15
C ALA A 158 -21.43 -14.50 -2.44
N THR A 159 -21.30 -13.68 -1.40
CA THR A 159 -21.18 -12.22 -1.51
C THR A 159 -19.87 -11.82 -2.19
N ILE A 160 -18.75 -12.45 -1.83
CA ILE A 160 -17.45 -12.18 -2.46
C ILE A 160 -17.46 -12.59 -3.93
N LEU A 161 -18.05 -13.75 -4.26
CA LEU A 161 -18.21 -14.21 -5.64
C LEU A 161 -19.10 -13.27 -6.45
N ALA A 162 -20.23 -12.83 -5.89
CA ALA A 162 -21.14 -11.89 -6.55
C ALA A 162 -20.51 -10.51 -6.81
N LYS A 163 -19.57 -10.07 -5.96
CA LYS A 163 -18.79 -8.84 -6.17
C LYS A 163 -17.71 -8.99 -7.23
N ASN A 164 -17.28 -10.22 -7.53
CA ASN A 164 -16.25 -10.52 -8.52
C ASN A 164 -16.78 -11.51 -9.55
N PRO A 165 -17.81 -11.13 -10.33
CA PRO A 165 -18.41 -12.03 -11.30
C PRO A 165 -17.37 -12.40 -12.37
N PRO A 166 -17.28 -13.68 -12.77
CA PRO A 166 -16.24 -14.17 -13.68
C PRO A 166 -16.25 -13.45 -15.04
N GLU A 167 -17.40 -12.91 -15.45
CA GLU A 167 -17.57 -12.15 -16.69
C GLU A 167 -16.83 -10.80 -16.67
N ARG A 168 -16.56 -10.23 -15.49
CA ARG A 168 -15.95 -8.90 -15.35
C ARG A 168 -14.42 -8.92 -15.55
N MET A 169 -13.82 -10.10 -15.82
CA MET A 169 -12.38 -10.28 -16.08
C MET A 169 -11.50 -9.44 -15.12
N ILE A 170 -11.77 -9.55 -13.83
CA ILE A 170 -11.05 -8.78 -12.81
C ILE A 170 -9.70 -9.46 -12.55
N TYR A 171 -8.62 -8.72 -12.73
CA TYR A 171 -7.27 -9.18 -12.45
C TYR A 171 -6.81 -8.69 -11.07
N PRO A 172 -6.54 -9.58 -10.10
CA PRO A 172 -6.03 -9.17 -8.79
C PRO A 172 -4.64 -8.52 -8.90
N SER A 173 -4.30 -7.66 -7.93
CA SER A 173 -3.05 -6.89 -7.94
C SER A 173 -1.80 -7.75 -8.11
N MET A 174 -1.68 -8.85 -7.37
CA MET A 174 -0.54 -9.78 -7.51
C MET A 174 -0.47 -10.44 -8.90
N GLN A 175 -1.60 -10.65 -9.60
CA GLN A 175 -1.56 -11.13 -10.98
C GLN A 175 -1.02 -10.06 -11.92
N LYS A 176 -1.46 -8.80 -11.76
CA LYS A 176 -0.89 -7.66 -12.51
C LYS A 176 0.63 -7.56 -12.26
N ASP A 177 1.08 -7.90 -11.05
CA ASP A 177 2.50 -7.91 -10.71
C ASP A 177 3.27 -9.01 -11.41
N VAL A 178 2.75 -10.24 -11.44
CA VAL A 178 3.34 -11.33 -12.24
C VAL A 178 3.50 -10.90 -13.70
N THR A 179 2.45 -10.33 -14.31
CA THR A 179 2.48 -9.86 -15.70
C THR A 179 3.53 -8.76 -15.94
N LYS A 180 3.75 -7.88 -14.96
CA LYS A 180 4.74 -6.79 -15.04
C LYS A 180 6.15 -7.21 -14.62
N GLY A 181 6.36 -8.45 -14.17
CA GLY A 181 7.62 -8.88 -13.55
C GLY A 181 7.92 -8.13 -12.24
N ASN A 182 6.89 -7.70 -11.52
CA ASN A 182 7.01 -7.10 -10.20
C ASN A 182 7.09 -8.17 -9.11
N PHE A 183 7.58 -7.75 -7.94
CA PHE A 183 7.59 -8.61 -6.76
C PHE A 183 6.19 -8.74 -6.16
N LEU A 184 5.93 -9.87 -5.51
CA LEU A 184 4.65 -10.27 -4.95
C LEU A 184 4.58 -10.05 -3.43
N GLU A 185 3.41 -9.65 -2.94
CA GLU A 185 3.12 -9.47 -1.50
C GLU A 185 2.74 -10.80 -0.80
N HIS A 186 3.25 -11.93 -1.29
CA HIS A 186 2.88 -13.27 -0.83
C HIS A 186 3.18 -13.50 0.66
N GLU A 187 4.28 -12.94 1.19
CA GLU A 187 4.64 -12.98 2.61
C GLU A 187 3.57 -12.33 3.49
N VAL A 188 3.07 -11.17 3.08
CA VAL A 188 2.14 -10.38 3.90
C VAL A 188 0.70 -10.89 3.75
N ILE A 189 0.31 -11.30 2.54
CA ILE A 189 -1.07 -11.73 2.25
C ILE A 189 -1.32 -13.17 2.72
N ILE A 190 -0.41 -14.10 2.45
CA ILE A 190 -0.58 -15.52 2.83
C ILE A 190 0.38 -15.93 3.93
N GLY A 191 1.65 -15.50 3.90
CA GLY A 191 2.66 -15.91 4.87
C GLY A 191 2.24 -15.60 6.31
N GLU A 192 1.77 -14.38 6.58
CA GLU A 192 1.27 -13.98 7.90
C GLU A 192 0.07 -14.83 8.37
N VAL A 193 -0.88 -15.11 7.47
CA VAL A 193 -2.06 -15.93 7.79
C VAL A 193 -1.65 -17.35 8.17
N ILE A 194 -0.71 -17.94 7.43
CA ILE A 194 -0.17 -19.28 7.73
C ILE A 194 0.56 -19.28 9.06
N ARG A 195 1.44 -18.29 9.32
CA ARG A 195 2.19 -18.19 10.58
C ARG A 195 1.27 -18.08 11.79
N GLU A 196 0.21 -17.27 11.69
CA GLU A 196 -0.79 -17.15 12.75
C GLU A 196 -1.55 -18.47 12.96
N ALA A 197 -2.00 -19.13 11.89
CA ALA A 197 -2.71 -20.40 11.98
C ALA A 197 -1.83 -21.50 12.62
N GLN A 198 -0.56 -21.56 12.24
CA GLN A 198 0.43 -22.47 12.82
C GLN A 198 0.64 -22.21 14.31
N GLY A 199 0.73 -20.94 14.73
CA GLY A 199 0.82 -20.54 16.14
C GLY A 199 -0.36 -21.03 16.99
N ARG A 200 -1.49 -21.35 16.36
CA ARG A 200 -2.71 -21.90 16.99
C ARG A 200 -2.92 -23.39 16.73
N GLY A 201 -1.98 -24.08 16.08
CA GLY A 201 -2.12 -25.49 15.72
C GLY A 201 -3.18 -25.77 14.65
N ILE A 202 -3.58 -24.76 13.86
CA ILE A 202 -4.56 -24.89 12.77
C ILE A 202 -3.83 -25.28 11.49
N ALA A 203 -4.22 -26.40 10.88
CA ALA A 203 -3.66 -26.85 9.62
C ALA A 203 -4.18 -26.00 8.44
N THR A 204 -3.25 -25.52 7.59
CA THR A 204 -3.56 -24.69 6.42
C THR A 204 -3.06 -25.30 5.11
N PRO A 205 -3.34 -26.58 4.79
CA PRO A 205 -2.68 -27.30 3.70
C PRO A 205 -2.79 -26.60 2.34
N ILE A 206 -3.98 -26.09 1.99
CA ILE A 206 -4.21 -25.39 0.72
C ILE A 206 -3.41 -24.08 0.65
N LEU A 207 -3.47 -23.25 1.70
CA LEU A 207 -2.72 -22.00 1.75
C LEU A 207 -1.21 -22.25 1.73
N SER A 208 -0.75 -23.29 2.43
CA SER A 208 0.66 -23.69 2.43
C SER A 208 1.13 -24.09 1.04
N THR A 209 0.34 -24.85 0.27
CA THR A 209 0.68 -25.14 -1.14
C THR A 209 0.77 -23.87 -1.96
N LEU A 210 -0.23 -22.97 -1.87
CA LEU A 210 -0.23 -21.71 -2.61
C LEU A 210 0.97 -20.81 -2.26
N TYR A 211 1.31 -20.72 -0.97
CA TYR A 211 2.46 -19.98 -0.47
C TYR A 211 3.75 -20.41 -1.15
N HIS A 212 4.05 -21.71 -1.16
CA HIS A 212 5.28 -22.22 -1.76
C HIS A 212 5.32 -22.02 -3.28
N LEU A 213 4.19 -22.15 -3.97
CA LEU A 213 4.11 -21.86 -5.41
C LEU A 213 4.44 -20.39 -5.70
N TRP A 214 3.91 -19.46 -4.90
CA TRP A 214 4.20 -18.03 -5.04
C TRP A 214 5.61 -17.66 -4.63
N ALA A 215 6.17 -18.31 -3.61
CA ALA A 215 7.58 -18.16 -3.23
C ALA A 215 8.51 -18.57 -4.39
N CYS A 216 8.19 -19.66 -5.11
CA CYS A 216 8.93 -20.05 -6.31
C CYS A 216 8.84 -19.01 -7.43
N LEU A 217 7.65 -18.43 -7.67
CA LEU A 217 7.47 -17.36 -8.67
C LEU A 217 8.22 -16.08 -8.30
N GLN A 218 8.18 -15.70 -7.02
CA GLN A 218 8.93 -14.58 -6.47
C GLN A 218 10.43 -14.78 -6.68
N TRP A 219 10.94 -15.97 -6.34
CA TRP A 219 12.35 -16.33 -6.54
C TRP A 219 12.75 -16.24 -8.02
N GLY A 220 11.94 -16.78 -8.94
CA GLY A 220 12.18 -16.65 -10.38
C GLY A 220 12.29 -15.18 -10.83
N THR A 221 11.42 -14.32 -10.29
CA THR A 221 11.43 -12.87 -10.58
C THR A 221 12.69 -12.18 -10.02
N GLN A 222 13.14 -12.56 -8.82
CA GLN A 222 14.38 -12.07 -8.22
C GLN A 222 15.60 -12.42 -9.08
N GLN A 223 15.69 -13.67 -9.54
CA GLN A 223 16.79 -14.12 -10.40
C GLN A 223 16.82 -13.38 -11.73
N GLY A 224 15.64 -13.21 -12.37
CA GLY A 224 15.53 -12.46 -13.61
C GLY A 224 16.06 -11.03 -13.50
N LYS A 225 15.74 -10.33 -12.41
CA LYS A 225 16.21 -8.95 -12.16
C LYS A 225 17.66 -8.85 -11.73
N ALA A 226 18.19 -9.85 -11.01
CA ALA A 226 19.60 -9.90 -10.65
C ALA A 226 20.49 -10.08 -11.90
N GLY A 227 20.08 -10.97 -12.82
CA GLY A 227 20.79 -11.19 -14.09
C GLY A 227 20.78 -10.00 -15.04
N THR A 228 19.74 -9.16 -15.01
CA THR A 228 19.69 -7.93 -15.84
C THR A 228 20.54 -6.79 -15.32
N ARG A 229 21.00 -6.83 -14.05
CA ARG A 229 21.89 -5.81 -13.48
C ARG A 229 23.38 -6.07 -13.74
N GLN A 230 23.73 -7.25 -14.25
CA GLN A 230 25.11 -7.66 -14.52
C GLN A 230 25.52 -7.57 -16.00
N ASN A 231 24.59 -7.22 -16.89
CA ASN A 231 24.82 -6.96 -18.31
C ASN A 231 24.59 -5.48 -18.62
#